data_AF-A0A2V5PHE5-F1
#
_entry.id   AF-A0A2V5PHE5-F1
#
_cell.length_a   1.000
_cell.length_b   1.000
_cell.length_c   1.000
_cell.angle_alpha   90.00
_cell.angle_beta   90.00
_cell.angle_gamma   90.00
#
_symmetry.space_group_name_H-M   'P 1'
#
loop_
_entity.id
_entity.type
_entity.pdbx_description
1 polymer ?
#
loop_
_entity_poly.entity_id
_entity_poly.type
_entity_poly.pdbx_seq_one_letter_code
_entity_poly.pdbx_strand_id
1 'polypeptide(L)'
;MKTDHRTTGPRDTGHGTRRAPRRSRFTFHVSRFKPHGFTLIELMLAIGILAMVLAAIYSTWTAILRASKVGLDAAAAVQRARIAVRVLGDSLGSAEMFTVHQQRHPPGDPRSQYYAFILENGNEARLSFVARLAKSFPRSGKFGEFDVRRLTCSVEPARPPDTGRQLVLRQYPLLLDPDSNQEAGRSGLIKDEQELPLVLAKNVVEFQIQVWDARKSDWTDEWQQANALPTLVMITLKLADNAQSQRPQEEITSLVSLPAVAVAPQWQGAIGGIPPVQPPGVNPPGVVQPPNQQPLVAPPPKFR
;
A
#
# COMPACT_ATOMS: atom_id res chain seq x y z
N MET A 1 -6.77 78.24 43.83
CA MET A 1 -5.41 78.83 43.73
C MET A 1 -5.45 79.73 42.48
N LYS A 2 -5.85 81.00 42.63
CA LYS A 2 -4.96 82.17 42.89
C LYS A 2 -4.09 82.39 41.63
N THR A 3 -4.16 83.47 40.84
CA THR A 3 -4.61 84.86 41.04
C THR A 3 -4.52 85.59 39.68
N ASP A 4 -5.41 86.56 39.45
CA ASP A 4 -5.18 87.97 39.07
C ASP A 4 -3.85 88.36 38.35
N HIS A 5 -3.76 89.33 37.41
CA HIS A 5 -4.32 90.67 37.45
C HIS A 5 -4.01 91.49 36.16
N ARG A 6 -4.86 92.49 35.88
CA ARG A 6 -4.63 93.85 35.32
C ARG A 6 -4.00 94.05 33.93
N THR A 7 -4.68 94.67 32.95
CA THR A 7 -5.12 96.10 32.77
C THR A 7 -4.02 97.01 32.19
N THR A 8 -4.31 97.58 31.01
CA THR A 8 -4.12 98.99 30.52
C THR A 8 -4.02 98.93 28.99
N GLY A 9 -4.90 99.55 28.21
CA GLY A 9 -4.90 100.99 27.92
C GLY A 9 -4.63 101.21 26.41
N PRO A 10 -5.06 102.32 25.78
CA PRO A 10 -5.70 102.30 24.46
C PRO A 10 -4.95 103.02 23.32
N ARG A 11 -5.55 103.02 22.12
CA ARG A 11 -5.40 103.98 20.98
C ARG A 11 -4.07 103.93 20.21
N ASP A 12 -3.98 104.14 18.90
CA ASP A 12 -4.94 104.32 17.80
C ASP A 12 -4.15 104.15 16.49
N THR A 13 -4.90 104.02 15.38
CA THR A 13 -4.50 104.37 13.99
C THR A 13 -3.28 103.70 13.34
N GLY A 14 -3.56 102.63 12.59
CA GLY A 14 -2.70 102.13 11.52
C GLY A 14 -3.52 101.86 10.27
N HIS A 15 -3.48 102.79 9.31
CA HIS A 15 -4.18 102.74 8.04
C HIS A 15 -3.67 101.57 7.19
N GLY A 16 -4.32 100.40 7.31
CA GLY A 16 -4.06 99.22 6.49
C GLY A 16 -5.12 99.09 5.40
N THR A 17 -4.75 99.35 4.16
CA THR A 17 -5.56 99.08 2.96
C THR A 17 -5.85 97.58 2.85
N ARG A 18 -6.97 97.14 3.45
CA ARG A 18 -7.51 95.78 3.26
C ARG A 18 -7.99 95.62 1.82
N ARG A 19 -7.13 95.08 0.95
CA ARG A 19 -7.58 94.36 -0.24
C ARG A 19 -8.38 93.15 0.25
N ALA A 20 -9.70 93.19 0.07
CA ALA A 20 -10.55 92.03 0.27
C ALA A 20 -10.09 90.89 -0.66
N PRO A 21 -10.01 89.64 -0.19
CA PRO A 21 -9.73 88.52 -1.06
C PRO A 21 -10.89 88.38 -2.06
N ARG A 22 -10.55 88.39 -3.35
CA ARG A 22 -11.48 88.12 -4.44
C ARG A 22 -11.97 86.68 -4.26
N ARG A 23 -13.17 86.49 -3.69
CA ARG A 23 -13.85 85.18 -3.68
C ARG A 23 -14.10 84.78 -5.13
N SER A 24 -13.20 83.94 -5.67
CA SER A 24 -13.45 83.18 -6.88
C SER A 24 -14.66 82.29 -6.62
N ARG A 25 -15.82 82.67 -7.17
CA ARG A 25 -16.96 81.77 -7.29
C ARG A 25 -16.64 80.81 -8.43
N PHE A 26 -15.98 79.70 -8.11
CA PHE A 26 -16.04 78.51 -8.96
C PHE A 26 -17.46 77.96 -8.89
N THR A 27 -18.32 78.42 -9.79
CA THR A 27 -19.59 77.76 -10.06
C THR A 27 -19.28 76.49 -10.84
N PHE A 28 -19.35 75.34 -10.17
CA PHE A 28 -19.42 74.05 -10.84
C PHE A 28 -20.73 74.02 -11.62
N HIS A 29 -20.66 74.23 -12.94
CA HIS A 29 -21.73 73.81 -13.83
C HIS A 29 -21.73 72.29 -13.82
N VAL A 30 -22.58 71.70 -12.97
CA VAL A 30 -22.97 70.29 -13.13
C VAL A 30 -23.80 70.25 -14.41
N SER A 31 -23.17 69.91 -15.53
CA SER A 31 -23.89 69.58 -16.74
C SER A 31 -24.81 68.41 -16.40
N ARG A 32 -26.11 68.65 -16.36
CA ARG A 32 -27.08 67.55 -16.34
C ARG A 32 -26.88 66.77 -17.64
N PHE A 33 -26.20 65.63 -17.55
CA PHE A 33 -26.24 64.63 -18.60
C PHE A 33 -27.71 64.28 -18.81
N LYS A 34 -28.25 64.55 -20.01
CA LYS A 34 -29.56 64.02 -20.38
C LYS A 34 -29.44 62.50 -20.33
N PRO A 35 -30.39 61.77 -19.71
CA PRO A 35 -30.37 60.32 -19.76
C PRO A 35 -30.59 59.91 -21.22
N HIS A 36 -29.52 59.46 -21.86
CA HIS A 36 -29.60 58.82 -23.17
C HIS A 36 -30.15 57.40 -22.94
N GLY A 37 -31.24 57.04 -23.62
CA GLY A 37 -31.72 55.67 -23.62
C GLY A 37 -30.69 54.74 -24.25
N PHE A 38 -30.66 53.47 -23.84
CA PHE A 38 -29.77 52.47 -24.41
C PHE A 38 -29.97 52.37 -25.93
N THR A 39 -28.88 52.45 -26.68
CA THR A 39 -28.93 52.20 -28.12
C THR A 39 -29.00 50.70 -28.38
N LEU A 40 -29.69 50.30 -29.46
CA LEU A 40 -29.82 48.89 -29.83
C LEU A 40 -28.45 48.22 -30.01
N ILE A 41 -27.47 48.93 -30.55
CA ILE A 41 -26.10 48.44 -30.73
C ILE A 41 -25.37 48.20 -29.41
N GLU A 42 -25.60 49.03 -28.39
CA GLU A 42 -24.98 48.90 -27.07
C GLU A 42 -25.53 47.68 -26.32
N LEU A 43 -26.84 47.41 -26.46
CA LEU A 43 -27.45 46.19 -25.95
C LEU A 43 -26.89 44.94 -26.66
N MET A 44 -26.75 44.98 -27.99
CA MET A 44 -26.17 43.87 -28.76
C MET A 44 -24.71 43.61 -28.35
N LEU A 45 -23.91 44.68 -28.17
CA LEU A 45 -22.52 44.55 -27.73
C LEU A 45 -22.43 44.00 -26.31
N ALA A 46 -23.27 44.48 -25.38
CA ALA A 46 -23.30 44.00 -24.00
C ALA A 46 -23.65 42.51 -23.92
N ILE A 47 -24.68 42.06 -24.65
CA ILE A 47 -25.06 40.65 -24.71
C ILE A 47 -23.95 39.83 -25.39
N GLY A 48 -23.28 40.37 -26.40
CA GLY A 48 -22.15 39.73 -27.07
C GLY A 48 -20.96 39.50 -26.12
N ILE A 49 -20.55 40.51 -25.37
CA ILE A 49 -19.46 40.41 -24.37
C ILE A 49 -19.87 39.47 -23.23
N LEU A 50 -21.10 39.60 -22.73
CA LEU A 50 -21.62 38.72 -21.68
C LEU A 50 -21.61 37.26 -22.14
N ALA A 51 -22.04 36.98 -23.38
CA ALA A 51 -22.01 35.63 -23.94
C ALA A 51 -20.58 35.09 -24.05
N MET A 52 -19.61 35.91 -24.48
CA MET A 52 -18.20 35.52 -24.54
C MET A 52 -17.65 35.20 -23.14
N VAL A 53 -17.98 36.01 -22.13
CA VAL A 53 -17.55 35.78 -20.74
C VAL A 53 -18.15 34.50 -20.18
N LEU A 54 -19.46 34.28 -20.36
CA LEU A 54 -20.12 33.05 -19.92
C LEU A 54 -19.52 31.81 -20.60
N ALA A 55 -19.21 31.89 -21.88
CA ALA A 55 -18.54 30.81 -22.62
C ALA A 55 -17.14 30.52 -22.04
N ALA A 56 -16.36 31.56 -21.71
CA ALA A 56 -15.03 31.42 -21.10
C ALA A 56 -15.10 30.78 -19.70
N ILE A 57 -16.07 31.17 -18.87
CA ILE A 57 -16.30 30.59 -17.54
C ILE A 57 -16.67 29.11 -17.66
N TYR A 58 -17.61 28.78 -18.54
CA TYR A 58 -18.03 27.40 -18.77
C TYR A 58 -16.87 26.53 -19.29
N SER A 59 -16.08 27.06 -20.23
CA SER A 59 -14.87 26.40 -20.72
C SER A 59 -13.88 26.11 -19.59
N THR A 60 -13.62 27.11 -18.73
CA THR A 60 -12.72 26.95 -17.57
C THR A 60 -13.22 25.88 -16.61
N TRP A 61 -14.51 25.87 -16.28
CA TRP A 61 -15.10 24.86 -15.39
C TRP A 61 -14.98 23.45 -15.98
N THR A 62 -15.33 23.28 -17.26
CA THR A 62 -15.22 21.97 -17.92
C THR A 62 -13.76 21.50 -18.02
N ALA A 63 -12.82 22.39 -18.27
CA ALA A 63 -11.39 22.09 -18.25
C ALA A 63 -10.94 21.61 -16.86
N ILE A 64 -11.34 22.31 -15.80
CA ILE A 64 -11.03 21.94 -14.40
C ILE A 64 -11.59 20.55 -14.07
N LEU A 65 -12.85 20.28 -14.42
CA LEU A 65 -13.49 18.98 -14.14
C LEU A 65 -12.80 17.84 -14.89
N ARG A 66 -12.46 18.04 -16.17
CA ARG A 66 -11.74 17.04 -16.97
C ARG A 66 -10.35 16.79 -16.42
N ALA A 67 -9.59 17.85 -16.12
CA ALA A 67 -8.26 17.74 -15.55
C ALA A 67 -8.28 17.02 -14.20
N SER A 68 -9.26 17.35 -13.34
CA SER A 68 -9.41 16.70 -12.02
C SER A 68 -9.73 15.22 -12.16
N LYS A 69 -10.63 14.85 -13.08
CA LYS A 69 -10.98 13.45 -13.35
C LYS A 69 -9.75 12.66 -13.82
N VAL A 70 -9.04 13.16 -14.84
CA VAL A 70 -7.83 12.50 -15.36
C VAL A 70 -6.75 12.37 -14.28
N GLY A 71 -6.56 13.41 -13.47
CA GLY A 71 -5.62 13.38 -12.35
C GLY A 71 -5.97 12.35 -11.28
N LEU A 72 -7.26 12.22 -10.93
CA LEU A 72 -7.72 11.21 -9.97
C LEU A 72 -7.60 9.79 -10.53
N ASP A 73 -7.95 9.58 -11.80
CA ASP A 73 -7.85 8.26 -12.45
C ASP A 73 -6.39 7.80 -12.51
N ALA A 74 -5.47 8.70 -12.88
CA ALA A 74 -4.03 8.43 -12.88
C ALA A 74 -3.48 8.17 -11.47
N ALA A 75 -3.88 8.98 -10.48
CA ALA A 75 -3.46 8.75 -9.09
C ALA A 75 -3.98 7.40 -8.55
N ALA A 76 -5.21 7.02 -8.90
CA ALA A 76 -5.78 5.75 -8.49
C ALA A 76 -5.08 4.55 -9.14
N ALA A 77 -4.56 4.67 -10.36
CA ALA A 77 -3.76 3.64 -11.01
C ALA A 77 -2.44 3.40 -10.25
N VAL A 78 -1.67 4.47 -10.01
CA VAL A 78 -0.41 4.42 -9.24
C VAL A 78 -0.62 3.86 -7.83
N GLN A 79 -1.70 4.28 -7.14
CA GLN A 79 -2.00 3.79 -5.80
C GLN A 79 -2.32 2.30 -5.81
N ARG A 80 -3.11 1.81 -6.78
CA ARG A 80 -3.41 0.39 -6.92
C ARG A 80 -2.13 -0.43 -7.12
N ALA A 81 -1.23 0.04 -7.99
CA ALA A 81 0.06 -0.60 -8.23
C ALA A 81 0.92 -0.66 -6.95
N ARG A 82 1.00 0.45 -6.20
CA ARG A 82 1.74 0.50 -4.92
C ARG A 82 1.14 -0.42 -3.87
N ILE A 83 -0.18 -0.47 -3.74
CA ILE A 83 -0.86 -1.34 -2.80
C ILE A 83 -0.62 -2.81 -3.18
N ALA A 84 -0.68 -3.17 -4.47
CA ALA A 84 -0.41 -4.51 -4.94
C ALA A 84 1.00 -4.98 -4.53
N VAL A 85 2.03 -4.20 -4.85
CA VAL A 85 3.42 -4.53 -4.51
C VAL A 85 3.64 -4.54 -3.01
N ARG A 86 2.99 -3.63 -2.26
CA ARG A 86 3.05 -3.64 -0.80
C ARG A 86 2.43 -4.90 -0.20
N VAL A 87 1.27 -5.34 -0.68
CA VAL A 87 0.62 -6.58 -0.22
C VAL A 87 1.52 -7.79 -0.49
N LEU A 88 2.17 -7.83 -1.65
CA LEU A 88 3.17 -8.86 -1.96
C LEU A 88 4.39 -8.78 -1.03
N GLY A 89 4.94 -7.58 -0.81
CA GLY A 89 6.08 -7.38 0.07
C GLY A 89 5.79 -7.74 1.52
N ASP A 90 4.65 -7.29 2.06
CA ASP A 90 4.21 -7.59 3.42
C ASP A 90 3.99 -9.10 3.60
N SER A 91 3.40 -9.78 2.60
CA SER A 91 3.20 -11.24 2.67
C SER A 91 4.52 -12.02 2.56
N LEU A 92 5.41 -11.66 1.64
CA LEU A 92 6.73 -12.28 1.49
C LEU A 92 7.62 -12.06 2.71
N GLY A 93 7.57 -10.87 3.32
CA GLY A 93 8.27 -10.56 4.57
C GLY A 93 7.78 -11.40 5.76
N SER A 94 6.61 -12.02 5.63
CA SER A 94 6.03 -12.96 6.60
C SER A 94 5.99 -14.41 6.10
N ALA A 95 6.78 -14.73 5.06
CA ALA A 95 6.86 -16.08 4.53
C ALA A 95 7.42 -17.04 5.58
N GLU A 96 6.78 -18.21 5.71
CA GLU A 96 7.20 -19.27 6.63
C GLU A 96 7.44 -20.55 5.84
N MET A 97 8.44 -21.32 6.25
CA MET A 97 8.73 -22.63 5.66
C MET A 97 8.66 -23.72 6.72
N PHE A 98 8.00 -24.83 6.37
CA PHE A 98 7.79 -25.96 7.28
C PHE A 98 8.61 -27.19 6.84
N THR A 99 9.74 -27.44 7.51
CA THR A 99 10.70 -28.49 7.12
C THR A 99 10.30 -29.90 7.50
N VAL A 100 9.45 -30.11 8.52
CA VAL A 100 9.04 -31.47 8.97
C VAL A 100 8.11 -32.15 8.00
N HIS A 101 7.23 -31.39 7.35
CA HIS A 101 6.36 -31.98 6.34
C HIS A 101 7.19 -32.63 5.22
N GLN A 102 8.33 -32.04 4.89
CA GLN A 102 9.25 -32.57 3.90
C GLN A 102 9.94 -33.88 4.35
N GLN A 103 10.25 -34.06 5.63
CA GLN A 103 10.82 -35.31 6.15
C GLN A 103 9.82 -36.47 6.12
N ARG A 104 8.53 -36.14 6.24
CA ARG A 104 7.44 -37.12 6.30
C ARG A 104 6.99 -37.59 4.91
N HIS A 105 7.22 -36.82 3.86
CA HIS A 105 6.79 -37.13 2.48
C HIS A 105 7.99 -37.33 1.54
N PRO A 106 8.13 -38.49 0.87
CA PRO A 106 9.24 -38.75 -0.06
C PRO A 106 9.24 -37.80 -1.29
N PRO A 107 10.40 -37.58 -1.93
CA PRO A 107 10.46 -36.92 -3.24
C PRO A 107 9.58 -37.65 -4.25
N GLY A 108 8.62 -36.94 -4.87
CA GLY A 108 7.66 -37.50 -5.82
C GLY A 108 6.23 -37.67 -5.28
N ASP A 109 6.00 -37.50 -3.98
CA ASP A 109 4.64 -37.36 -3.44
C ASP A 109 4.06 -35.99 -3.85
N PRO A 110 2.86 -35.92 -4.45
CA PRO A 110 2.17 -34.66 -4.75
C PRO A 110 2.07 -33.70 -3.54
N ARG A 111 2.04 -34.25 -2.31
CA ARG A 111 1.96 -33.47 -1.07
C ARG A 111 3.26 -32.77 -0.71
N SER A 112 4.40 -33.17 -1.28
CA SER A 112 5.70 -32.55 -1.00
C SER A 112 5.76 -31.05 -1.37
N GLN A 113 4.96 -30.63 -2.35
CA GLN A 113 4.92 -29.24 -2.83
C GLN A 113 3.96 -28.34 -2.02
N TYR A 114 3.25 -28.89 -1.04
CA TYR A 114 2.22 -28.16 -0.31
C TYR A 114 2.76 -26.93 0.44
N TYR A 115 4.02 -26.99 0.86
CA TYR A 115 4.74 -25.93 1.58
C TYR A 115 5.86 -25.29 0.74
N ALA A 116 5.99 -25.68 -0.53
CA ALA A 116 7.09 -25.23 -1.38
C ALA A 116 6.94 -23.76 -1.76
N PHE A 117 8.08 -23.09 -1.88
CA PHE A 117 8.19 -21.81 -2.56
C PHE A 117 8.30 -22.08 -4.06
N ILE A 118 7.27 -21.68 -4.81
CA ILE A 118 7.16 -21.88 -6.25
C ILE A 118 7.23 -20.53 -6.93
N LEU A 119 8.15 -20.42 -7.89
CA LEU A 119 8.34 -19.25 -8.72
C LEU A 119 8.36 -19.68 -10.19
N GLU A 120 7.43 -19.15 -10.96
CA GLU A 120 7.34 -19.31 -12.40
C GLU A 120 7.21 -17.91 -13.01
N ASN A 121 8.17 -17.51 -13.84
CA ASN A 121 8.09 -16.25 -14.61
C ASN A 121 7.55 -16.53 -16.01
N GLY A 122 7.16 -15.47 -16.72
CA GLY A 122 6.68 -15.54 -18.09
C GLY A 122 5.29 -14.93 -18.27
N ASN A 123 4.57 -15.37 -19.30
CA ASN A 123 3.27 -14.80 -19.63
C ASN A 123 2.18 -15.10 -18.57
N GLU A 124 2.30 -16.25 -17.92
CA GLU A 124 1.43 -16.70 -16.81
C GLU A 124 2.24 -16.73 -15.51
N ALA A 125 2.98 -15.65 -15.25
CA ALA A 125 3.84 -15.57 -14.08
C ALA A 125 3.08 -15.88 -12.79
N ARG A 126 3.65 -16.76 -11.97
CA ARG A 126 3.06 -17.31 -10.76
C ARG A 126 4.08 -17.35 -9.63
N LEU A 127 3.64 -16.86 -8.48
CA LEU A 127 4.38 -16.93 -7.22
C LEU A 127 3.49 -17.58 -6.18
N SER A 128 3.93 -18.70 -5.60
CA SER A 128 3.20 -19.38 -4.53
C SER A 128 4.12 -19.74 -3.36
N PHE A 129 3.67 -19.40 -2.16
CA PHE A 129 4.42 -19.63 -0.93
C PHE A 129 3.48 -19.64 0.27
N VAL A 130 3.99 -20.08 1.41
CA VAL A 130 3.26 -20.07 2.68
C VAL A 130 3.71 -18.86 3.50
N ALA A 131 2.76 -18.18 4.13
CA ALA A 131 3.03 -17.03 4.97
C ALA A 131 2.08 -16.97 6.18
N ARG A 132 2.56 -16.39 7.28
CA ARG A 132 1.74 -16.04 8.44
C ARG A 132 1.24 -14.61 8.30
N LEU A 133 -0.04 -14.47 7.97
CA LEU A 133 -0.63 -13.19 7.59
C LEU A 133 -1.25 -12.49 8.79
N ALA A 134 -0.96 -11.19 8.92
CA ALA A 134 -1.56 -10.36 9.95
C ALA A 134 -3.10 -10.29 9.83
N LYS A 135 -3.78 -9.98 10.94
CA LYS A 135 -5.24 -9.78 10.94
C LYS A 135 -5.69 -8.60 10.05
N SER A 136 -4.81 -7.67 9.71
CA SER A 136 -5.07 -6.58 8.78
C SER A 136 -4.89 -6.97 7.31
N PHE A 137 -4.38 -8.16 7.01
CA PHE A 137 -4.15 -8.60 5.63
C PHE A 137 -5.47 -8.64 4.84
N PRO A 138 -5.48 -8.28 3.54
CA PRO A 138 -6.70 -8.30 2.75
C PRO A 138 -7.49 -9.60 2.88
N ARG A 139 -8.80 -9.47 3.12
CA ARG A 139 -9.76 -10.58 3.30
C ARG A 139 -9.52 -11.48 4.52
N SER A 140 -8.67 -11.10 5.47
CA SER A 140 -8.45 -11.86 6.72
C SER A 140 -9.74 -12.28 7.43
N GLY A 141 -10.77 -11.43 7.42
CA GLY A 141 -12.06 -11.71 8.05
C GLY A 141 -12.78 -12.96 7.52
N LYS A 142 -12.48 -13.41 6.29
CA LYS A 142 -13.01 -14.67 5.73
C LYS A 142 -12.31 -15.91 6.29
N PHE A 143 -11.11 -15.76 6.84
CA PHE A 143 -10.25 -16.87 7.25
C PHE A 143 -10.24 -17.11 8.77
N GLY A 144 -11.04 -16.37 9.55
CA GLY A 144 -11.18 -16.59 10.99
C GLY A 144 -9.84 -16.58 11.72
N GLU A 145 -9.50 -17.71 12.36
CA GLU A 145 -8.25 -17.89 13.09
C GLU A 145 -7.10 -18.46 12.25
N PHE A 146 -7.34 -18.76 10.96
CA PHE A 146 -6.31 -19.27 10.06
C PHE A 146 -5.36 -18.14 9.61
N ASP A 147 -4.34 -17.87 10.43
CA ASP A 147 -3.29 -16.88 10.16
C ASP A 147 -2.25 -17.40 9.16
N VAL A 148 -1.88 -18.68 9.21
CA VAL A 148 -0.99 -19.33 8.25
C VAL A 148 -1.75 -19.78 7.02
N ARG A 149 -1.40 -19.19 5.86
CA ARG A 149 -2.08 -19.42 4.58
C ARG A 149 -1.07 -19.62 3.48
N ARG A 150 -1.44 -20.47 2.50
CA ARG A 150 -0.78 -20.53 1.21
C ARG A 150 -1.33 -19.43 0.32
N LEU A 151 -0.44 -18.58 -0.16
CA LEU A 151 -0.73 -17.54 -1.12
C LEU A 151 -0.35 -18.02 -2.51
N THR A 152 -1.18 -17.67 -3.50
CA THR A 152 -0.85 -17.84 -4.91
C THR A 152 -1.17 -16.54 -5.62
N CYS A 153 -0.12 -15.89 -6.12
CA CYS A 153 -0.21 -14.74 -6.99
C CYS A 153 0.00 -15.22 -8.42
N SER A 154 -0.94 -14.93 -9.32
CA SER A 154 -0.83 -15.34 -10.72
C SER A 154 -1.29 -14.23 -11.65
N VAL A 155 -0.66 -14.12 -12.82
CA VAL A 155 -1.14 -13.30 -13.92
C VAL A 155 -2.13 -14.11 -14.72
N GLU A 156 -3.35 -13.60 -14.82
CA GLU A 156 -4.46 -14.28 -15.50
C GLU A 156 -5.22 -13.33 -16.41
N PRO A 157 -5.90 -13.85 -17.44
CA PRO A 157 -6.88 -13.07 -18.17
C PRO A 157 -7.97 -12.54 -17.23
N ALA A 158 -8.37 -11.29 -17.41
CA ALA A 158 -9.48 -10.70 -16.69
C ALA A 158 -10.79 -11.42 -17.04
N ARG A 159 -11.65 -11.61 -16.04
CA ARG A 159 -12.98 -12.19 -16.25
C ARG A 159 -13.92 -11.12 -16.80
N PRO A 160 -14.82 -11.47 -17.75
CA PRO A 160 -15.88 -10.56 -18.18
C PRO A 160 -16.64 -9.96 -16.98
N PRO A 161 -16.96 -8.65 -16.99
CA PRO A 161 -16.88 -7.72 -18.13
C PRO A 161 -15.51 -7.07 -18.35
N ASP A 162 -14.54 -7.30 -17.46
CA ASP A 162 -13.20 -6.72 -17.61
C ASP A 162 -12.41 -7.48 -18.70
N THR A 163 -11.47 -6.77 -19.34
CA THR A 163 -10.59 -7.31 -20.38
C THR A 163 -9.13 -7.06 -20.02
N GLY A 164 -8.20 -7.74 -20.70
CA GLY A 164 -6.76 -7.63 -20.45
C GLY A 164 -6.26 -8.67 -19.45
N ARG A 165 -5.05 -8.46 -18.94
CA ARG A 165 -4.41 -9.33 -17.93
C ARG A 165 -4.46 -8.66 -16.56
N GLN A 166 -4.60 -9.46 -15.52
CA GLN A 166 -4.68 -9.01 -14.14
C GLN A 166 -3.82 -9.88 -13.24
N LEU A 167 -3.25 -9.26 -12.20
CA LEU A 167 -2.57 -9.96 -11.13
C LEU A 167 -3.60 -10.29 -10.06
N VAL A 168 -3.80 -11.58 -9.82
CA VAL A 168 -4.76 -12.08 -8.83
C VAL A 168 -4.04 -12.73 -7.67
N LEU A 169 -4.57 -12.54 -6.47
CA LEU A 169 -4.16 -13.20 -5.25
C LEU A 169 -5.25 -14.17 -4.82
N ARG A 170 -4.87 -15.44 -4.62
CA ARG A 170 -5.68 -16.47 -3.98
C ARG A 170 -5.04 -16.90 -2.67
N GLN A 171 -5.88 -17.17 -1.68
CA GLN A 171 -5.43 -17.55 -0.34
C GLN A 171 -6.13 -18.83 0.11
N TYR A 172 -5.34 -19.79 0.61
CA TYR A 172 -5.85 -21.06 1.12
C TYR A 172 -5.29 -21.32 2.51
N PRO A 173 -6.14 -21.53 3.54
CA PRO A 173 -5.68 -21.99 4.85
C PRO A 173 -4.90 -23.29 4.72
N LEU A 174 -3.73 -23.36 5.37
CA LEU A 174 -2.83 -24.50 5.24
C LEU A 174 -3.32 -25.73 6.01
N LEU A 175 -4.13 -25.52 7.04
CA LEU A 175 -4.69 -26.58 7.89
C LEU A 175 -6.00 -27.17 7.34
N LEU A 176 -6.52 -26.62 6.24
CA LEU A 176 -7.74 -27.10 5.61
C LEU A 176 -7.37 -27.99 4.43
N ASP A 177 -7.66 -29.29 4.54
CA ASP A 177 -7.40 -30.23 3.45
C ASP A 177 -8.36 -29.91 2.28
N PRO A 178 -7.85 -29.56 1.09
CA PRO A 178 -8.68 -29.29 -0.09
C PRO A 178 -9.57 -30.49 -0.48
N ASP A 179 -9.15 -31.71 -0.14
CA ASP A 179 -9.88 -32.94 -0.45
C ASP A 179 -10.88 -33.32 0.66
N SER A 180 -10.82 -32.65 1.82
CA SER A 180 -11.84 -32.78 2.88
C SER A 180 -13.13 -32.06 2.47
N ASN A 181 -13.82 -32.72 1.56
CA ASN A 181 -15.14 -32.42 0.99
C ASN A 181 -16.24 -32.14 2.04
N GLN A 182 -15.97 -32.27 3.34
CA GLN A 182 -16.93 -32.04 4.42
C GLN A 182 -16.77 -30.70 5.18
N GLU A 183 -15.57 -30.10 5.24
CA GLU A 183 -15.33 -28.83 5.95
C GLU A 183 -15.01 -27.68 5.00
N ALA A 184 -14.17 -27.91 3.97
CA ALA A 184 -13.92 -26.92 2.93
C ALA A 184 -15.19 -26.59 2.10
N GLY A 185 -16.07 -27.58 1.95
CA GLY A 185 -17.39 -27.42 1.31
C GLY A 185 -18.40 -26.62 2.15
N ARG A 186 -18.26 -26.59 3.49
CA ARG A 186 -19.17 -25.87 4.39
C ARG A 186 -18.93 -24.36 4.42
N SER A 187 -17.70 -23.93 4.17
CA SER A 187 -17.34 -22.50 4.26
C SER A 187 -17.41 -21.75 2.92
N GLY A 188 -17.56 -22.44 1.78
CA GLY A 188 -17.53 -21.81 0.45
C GLY A 188 -16.20 -21.17 0.05
N LEU A 189 -15.22 -21.07 0.96
CA LEU A 189 -13.97 -20.31 0.80
C LEU A 189 -13.16 -20.71 -0.43
N ILE A 190 -13.00 -22.02 -0.66
CA ILE A 190 -12.23 -22.52 -1.80
C ILE A 190 -12.92 -22.12 -3.12
N LYS A 191 -14.25 -22.22 -3.19
CA LYS A 191 -15.03 -21.79 -4.36
C LYS A 191 -14.99 -20.27 -4.52
N ASP A 192 -15.15 -19.52 -3.44
CA ASP A 192 -15.05 -18.06 -3.41
C ASP A 192 -13.69 -17.56 -3.93
N GLU A 193 -12.57 -18.20 -3.60
CA GLU A 193 -11.25 -17.79 -4.09
C GLU A 193 -11.05 -18.13 -5.58
N GLN A 194 -11.73 -19.14 -6.09
CA GLN A 194 -11.73 -19.49 -7.52
C GLN A 194 -12.67 -18.59 -8.33
N GLU A 195 -13.87 -18.33 -7.81
CA GLU A 195 -14.91 -17.55 -8.46
C GLU A 195 -14.69 -16.05 -8.27
N LEU A 196 -14.21 -15.62 -7.12
CA LEU A 196 -14.03 -14.22 -6.76
C LEU A 196 -12.64 -14.00 -6.16
N PRO A 197 -11.56 -14.16 -6.95
CA PRO A 197 -10.19 -13.93 -6.47
C PRO A 197 -9.98 -12.46 -6.11
N LEU A 198 -9.00 -12.17 -5.25
CA LEU A 198 -8.62 -10.79 -4.99
C LEU A 198 -7.76 -10.27 -6.14
N VAL A 199 -8.29 -9.33 -6.92
CA VAL A 199 -7.51 -8.65 -7.97
C VAL A 199 -6.60 -7.60 -7.34
N LEU A 200 -5.29 -7.80 -7.42
CA LEU A 200 -4.30 -6.84 -6.91
C LEU A 200 -4.04 -5.72 -7.91
N ALA A 201 -3.91 -6.05 -9.20
CA ALA A 201 -3.66 -5.08 -10.26
C ALA A 201 -4.34 -5.49 -11.57
N LYS A 202 -4.77 -4.50 -12.36
CA LYS A 202 -5.35 -4.69 -13.71
C LYS A 202 -4.36 -4.20 -14.77
N ASN A 203 -4.58 -4.62 -16.02
CA ASN A 203 -3.76 -4.25 -17.18
C ASN A 203 -2.27 -4.59 -17.00
N VAL A 204 -1.98 -5.78 -16.49
CA VAL A 204 -0.62 -6.24 -16.24
C VAL A 204 0.10 -6.49 -17.58
N VAL A 205 1.21 -5.78 -17.78
CA VAL A 205 2.12 -5.98 -18.90
C VAL A 205 3.16 -7.03 -18.55
N GLU A 206 3.71 -6.95 -17.35
CA GLU A 206 4.74 -7.85 -16.87
C GLU A 206 4.66 -7.98 -15.35
N PHE A 207 4.79 -9.20 -14.87
CA PHE A 207 5.02 -9.51 -13.47
C PHE A 207 6.23 -10.42 -13.42
N GLN A 208 7.33 -9.91 -12.90
CA GLN A 208 8.60 -10.63 -12.83
C GLN A 208 9.05 -10.68 -11.39
N ILE A 209 9.58 -11.83 -11.00
CA ILE A 209 10.17 -12.04 -9.70
C ILE A 209 11.57 -12.58 -9.90
N GLN A 210 12.53 -11.92 -9.28
CA GLN A 210 13.92 -12.36 -9.27
C GLN A 210 14.32 -12.69 -7.84
N VAL A 211 15.12 -13.72 -7.67
CA VAL A 211 15.60 -14.18 -6.37
C VAL A 211 17.11 -14.02 -6.32
N TRP A 212 17.64 -13.65 -5.16
CA TRP A 212 19.07 -13.51 -4.97
C TRP A 212 19.73 -14.87 -4.72
N ASP A 213 20.64 -15.29 -5.60
CA ASP A 213 21.48 -16.46 -5.39
C ASP A 213 22.80 -16.04 -4.71
N ALA A 214 22.89 -16.30 -3.40
CA ALA A 214 24.08 -15.98 -2.61
C ALA A 214 25.36 -16.73 -3.06
N ARG A 215 25.24 -17.85 -3.79
CA ARG A 215 26.39 -18.62 -4.28
C ARG A 215 26.99 -17.99 -5.53
N LYS A 216 26.14 -17.49 -6.41
CA LYS A 216 26.54 -16.80 -7.65
C LYS A 216 26.73 -15.30 -7.45
N SER A 217 26.23 -14.76 -6.33
CA SER A 217 26.17 -13.33 -6.05
C SER A 217 25.45 -12.56 -7.17
N ASP A 218 24.35 -13.13 -7.66
CA ASP A 218 23.58 -12.58 -8.78
C ASP A 218 22.07 -12.86 -8.63
N TRP A 219 21.28 -12.09 -9.36
CA TRP A 219 19.84 -12.26 -9.47
C TRP A 219 19.51 -13.36 -10.48
N THR A 220 18.56 -14.21 -10.13
CA THR A 220 18.08 -15.27 -11.01
C THR A 220 16.56 -15.30 -11.07
N ASP A 221 16.00 -15.67 -12.22
CA ASP A 221 14.56 -15.78 -12.46
C ASP A 221 13.99 -17.15 -12.04
N GLU A 222 14.85 -18.06 -11.61
CA GLU A 222 14.49 -19.43 -11.22
C GLU A 222 14.86 -19.71 -9.77
N TRP A 223 13.98 -20.42 -9.06
CA TRP A 223 14.28 -20.92 -7.72
C TRP A 223 14.14 -22.44 -7.69
N GLN A 224 15.27 -23.13 -7.67
CA GLN A 224 15.31 -24.59 -7.70
C GLN A 224 15.32 -25.22 -6.29
N GLN A 225 15.64 -24.44 -5.25
CA GLN A 225 15.59 -24.90 -3.87
C GLN A 225 14.18 -24.76 -3.30
N ALA A 226 13.24 -25.60 -3.75
CA ALA A 226 11.87 -25.65 -3.20
C ALA A 226 11.82 -25.84 -1.67
N ASN A 227 12.94 -26.31 -1.09
CA ASN A 227 13.15 -26.63 0.32
C ASN A 227 13.89 -25.53 1.11
N ALA A 228 14.00 -24.34 0.55
CA ALA A 228 14.56 -23.17 1.20
C ALA A 228 13.79 -21.93 0.75
N LEU A 229 13.67 -20.93 1.63
CA LEU A 229 13.24 -19.61 1.20
C LEU A 229 14.45 -18.83 0.65
N PRO A 230 14.30 -18.11 -0.47
CA PRO A 230 15.32 -17.17 -0.90
C PRO A 230 15.49 -16.07 0.14
N THR A 231 16.70 -15.53 0.28
CA THR A 231 16.99 -14.48 1.28
C THR A 231 16.46 -13.11 0.85
N LEU A 232 16.55 -12.81 -0.44
CA LEU A 232 16.04 -11.61 -1.06
C LEU A 232 15.24 -11.97 -2.30
N VAL A 233 14.12 -11.28 -2.46
CA VAL A 233 13.25 -11.35 -3.62
C VAL A 233 13.03 -9.95 -4.14
N MET A 234 13.24 -9.76 -5.44
CA MET A 234 12.92 -8.54 -6.15
C MET A 234 11.67 -8.78 -6.99
N ILE A 235 10.68 -7.92 -6.82
CA ILE A 235 9.39 -7.99 -7.51
C ILE A 235 9.30 -6.79 -8.44
N THR A 236 9.05 -7.03 -9.71
CA THR A 236 8.80 -5.99 -10.71
C THR A 236 7.40 -6.16 -11.27
N LEU A 237 6.58 -5.13 -11.14
CA LEU A 237 5.23 -5.07 -11.69
C LEU A 237 5.14 -3.92 -12.69
N LYS A 238 4.83 -4.25 -13.94
CA LYS A 238 4.58 -3.27 -15.01
C LYS A 238 3.12 -3.29 -15.43
N LEU A 239 2.51 -2.11 -15.45
CA LEU A 239 1.10 -1.93 -15.77
C LEU A 239 0.92 -0.99 -16.96
N ALA A 240 -0.10 -1.27 -17.78
CA ALA A 240 -0.56 -0.40 -18.85
C ALA A 240 -1.78 0.42 -18.43
N ASP A 241 -2.02 1.51 -19.14
CA ASP A 241 -3.18 2.39 -18.91
C ASP A 241 -4.52 1.70 -19.19
N ASN A 242 -4.54 0.82 -20.21
CA ASN A 242 -5.73 0.09 -20.63
C ASN A 242 -5.37 -1.34 -21.08
N ALA A 243 -6.41 -2.16 -21.25
CA ALA A 243 -6.29 -3.58 -21.57
C ALA A 243 -5.68 -3.87 -22.95
N GLN A 244 -5.77 -2.91 -23.89
CA GLN A 244 -5.31 -3.05 -25.28
C GLN A 244 -3.86 -2.57 -25.46
N SER A 245 -3.35 -1.77 -24.52
CA SER A 245 -2.00 -1.26 -24.56
C SER A 245 -1.02 -2.29 -24.00
N GLN A 246 0.07 -2.52 -24.73
CA GLN A 246 1.22 -3.27 -24.23
C GLN A 246 2.36 -2.36 -23.75
N ARG A 247 2.19 -1.04 -23.86
CA ARG A 247 3.20 -0.10 -23.38
C ARG A 247 3.05 0.07 -21.87
N PRO A 248 4.09 -0.25 -21.08
CA PRO A 248 4.06 -0.02 -19.64
C PRO A 248 4.08 1.48 -19.39
N GLN A 249 3.11 1.97 -18.64
CA GLN A 249 3.04 3.36 -18.19
C GLN A 249 3.53 3.47 -16.75
N GLU A 250 3.32 2.42 -15.96
CA GLU A 250 3.77 2.34 -14.58
C GLU A 250 4.67 1.11 -14.42
N GLU A 251 5.80 1.32 -13.75
CA GLU A 251 6.72 0.26 -13.35
C GLU A 251 7.06 0.48 -11.88
N ILE A 252 6.87 -0.57 -11.09
CA ILE A 252 7.21 -0.57 -9.66
C ILE A 252 8.07 -1.79 -9.39
N THR A 253 9.27 -1.53 -8.86
CA THR A 253 10.18 -2.56 -8.38
C THR A 253 10.32 -2.45 -6.87
N SER A 254 10.20 -3.58 -6.18
CA SER A 254 10.38 -3.67 -4.73
C SER A 254 11.30 -4.82 -4.37
N LEU A 255 12.27 -4.54 -3.50
CA LEU A 255 13.15 -5.52 -2.90
C LEU A 255 12.60 -5.92 -1.54
N VAL A 256 12.50 -7.23 -1.30
CA VAL A 256 11.94 -7.80 -0.07
C VAL A 256 12.94 -8.80 0.50
N SER A 257 13.29 -8.63 1.77
CA SER A 257 14.03 -9.64 2.52
C SER A 257 13.05 -10.63 3.15
N LEU A 258 13.26 -11.92 2.92
CA LEU A 258 12.46 -12.95 3.56
C LEU A 258 13.16 -13.41 4.83
N PRO A 259 12.40 -13.70 5.90
CA PRO A 259 12.95 -14.39 7.04
C PRO A 259 13.34 -15.81 6.59
N ALA A 260 14.62 -16.03 6.33
CA ALA A 260 15.15 -17.35 5.95
C ALA A 260 15.19 -18.34 7.14
N VAL A 261 14.26 -18.22 8.09
CA VAL A 261 14.17 -19.08 9.26
C VAL A 261 13.10 -20.13 8.98
N ALA A 262 13.54 -21.33 8.63
CA ALA A 262 12.65 -22.49 8.63
C ALA A 262 12.09 -22.68 10.03
N VAL A 263 10.78 -22.89 10.15
CA VAL A 263 10.17 -23.24 11.42
C VAL A 263 10.78 -24.57 11.86
N ALA A 264 11.31 -24.61 13.09
CA ALA A 264 12.16 -25.70 13.49
C ALA A 264 11.37 -27.02 13.68
N PRO A 265 11.93 -28.19 13.31
CA PRO A 265 11.21 -29.45 13.34
C PRO A 265 10.53 -29.83 14.65
N GLN A 266 11.16 -29.49 15.78
CA GLN A 266 10.64 -29.75 17.12
C GLN A 266 9.36 -28.96 17.46
N TRP A 267 9.01 -27.94 16.67
CA TRP A 267 7.77 -27.16 16.79
C TRP A 267 6.66 -27.66 15.86
N GLN A 268 6.96 -28.63 14.99
CA GLN A 268 6.08 -29.07 13.90
C GLN A 268 5.55 -30.50 14.08
N GLY A 269 6.05 -31.22 15.07
CA GLY A 269 5.54 -32.54 15.45
C GLY A 269 4.78 -32.49 16.77
N ALA A 270 3.61 -33.12 16.83
CA ALA A 270 3.19 -33.71 18.10
C ALA A 270 4.26 -34.72 18.48
N ILE A 271 4.92 -34.45 19.60
CA ILE A 271 5.95 -35.29 20.20
C ILE A 271 5.31 -36.66 20.50
N GLY A 272 5.51 -37.61 19.59
CA GLY A 272 5.53 -39.03 19.91
C GLY A 272 6.92 -39.37 20.40
N GLY A 273 7.19 -39.15 21.70
CA GLY A 273 8.28 -39.83 22.41
C GLY A 273 9.48 -39.02 22.93
N ILE A 274 9.57 -37.70 22.70
CA ILE A 274 10.66 -36.87 23.27
C ILE A 274 10.12 -36.04 24.43
N PRO A 275 10.35 -36.40 25.71
CA PRO A 275 9.87 -35.59 26.81
C PRO A 275 10.38 -34.15 26.68
N PRO A 276 9.54 -33.13 26.97
CA PRO A 276 9.95 -31.74 26.86
C PRO A 276 11.19 -31.52 27.71
N VAL A 277 12.26 -30.97 27.13
CA VAL A 277 13.41 -30.52 27.89
C VAL A 277 12.92 -29.41 28.82
N GLN A 278 12.90 -29.71 30.12
CA GLN A 278 12.54 -28.75 31.15
C GLN A 278 13.54 -27.60 31.15
N PRO A 279 13.10 -26.34 31.28
CA PRO A 279 14.00 -25.23 31.58
C PRO A 279 14.79 -25.56 32.88
N PRO A 280 16.08 -25.18 32.97
CA PRO A 280 16.92 -25.59 34.07
C PRO A 280 16.39 -25.01 35.38
N GLY A 281 15.97 -25.89 36.31
CA GLY A 281 15.73 -25.52 37.71
C GLY A 281 14.38 -25.88 38.34
N VAL A 282 13.49 -26.63 37.67
CA VAL A 282 12.21 -27.01 38.29
C VAL A 282 11.97 -28.52 38.22
N ASN A 283 12.32 -29.24 39.29
CA ASN A 283 11.93 -30.64 39.45
C ASN A 283 10.43 -30.71 39.84
N PRO A 284 9.62 -31.59 39.22
CA PRO A 284 8.25 -31.84 39.65
C PRO A 284 8.21 -32.60 41.00
N PRO A 285 7.18 -32.36 41.84
CA PRO A 285 7.04 -33.04 43.12
C PRO A 285 6.59 -34.48 42.91
N GLY A 286 7.38 -35.46 43.36
CA GLY A 286 6.93 -36.85 43.49
C GLY A 286 7.86 -37.97 43.02
N VAL A 287 9.09 -37.69 42.55
CA VAL A 287 10.03 -38.76 42.20
C VAL A 287 11.01 -38.99 43.36
N VAL A 288 10.78 -40.06 44.11
CA VAL A 288 11.73 -40.58 45.11
C VAL A 288 12.91 -41.20 44.34
N GLN A 289 14.10 -40.63 44.50
CA GLN A 289 15.34 -41.23 43.99
C GLN A 289 15.65 -42.52 44.76
N PRO A 290 15.99 -43.65 44.10
CA PRO A 290 16.59 -44.78 44.79
C PRO A 290 18.01 -44.40 45.27
N PRO A 291 18.44 -44.90 46.44
CA PRO A 291 19.68 -44.44 47.04
C PRO A 291 20.91 -45.05 46.38
N ASN A 292 21.91 -44.19 46.19
CA ASN A 292 23.33 -44.51 46.21
C ASN A 292 23.99 -44.98 44.90
N GLN A 293 24.45 -44.02 44.08
CA GLN A 293 25.73 -44.15 43.37
C GLN A 293 26.50 -42.83 43.50
N GLN A 294 27.58 -42.86 44.30
CA GLN A 294 28.54 -41.76 44.41
C GLN A 294 29.22 -41.52 43.04
N PRO A 295 29.52 -40.27 42.66
CA PRO A 295 30.31 -40.01 41.46
C PRO A 295 31.76 -40.45 41.67
N LEU A 296 32.29 -41.32 40.78
CA LEU A 296 33.72 -41.58 40.71
C LEU A 296 34.47 -40.29 40.36
N VAL A 297 35.35 -39.87 41.27
CA VAL A 297 36.32 -38.79 41.07
C VAL A 297 37.36 -39.25 40.04
N ALA A 298 37.49 -38.54 38.93
CA ALA A 298 38.55 -38.77 37.96
C ALA A 298 39.92 -38.30 38.52
N PRO A 299 41.02 -39.04 38.33
CA PRO A 299 42.33 -38.61 38.78
C PRO A 299 42.92 -37.51 37.86
N PRO A 300 43.78 -36.62 38.38
CA PRO A 300 44.32 -35.49 37.63
C PRO A 300 45.38 -35.92 36.59
N PRO A 301 45.60 -35.10 35.53
CA PRO A 301 46.51 -35.42 34.45
C PRO A 301 47.97 -35.33 34.89
N LYS A 302 48.78 -36.31 34.47
CA LYS A 302 50.24 -36.28 34.61
C LYS A 302 50.83 -35.44 33.49
N PHE A 303 51.53 -34.36 33.84
CA PHE A 303 52.39 -33.62 32.93
C PHE A 303 53.62 -34.45 32.55
N ARG A 304 53.93 -34.49 31.25
CA ARG A 304 55.27 -34.71 30.73
C ARG A 304 55.48 -33.85 29.50
#